data_AF-A0AAN7C4J3-F1
#
_entry.id   AF-A0AAN7C4J3-F1
#
_cell.length_a   1.000
_cell.length_b   1.000
_cell.length_c   1.000
_cell.angle_alpha   90.00
_cell.angle_beta   90.00
_cell.angle_gamma   90.00
#
_symmetry.space_group_name_H-M   'P 1'
#
loop_
_entity.id
_entity.type
_entity.pdbx_description
1 polymer ?
#
loop_
_entity_poly.entity_id
_entity_poly.type
_entity_poly.pdbx_seq_one_letter_code
_entity_poly.pdbx_strand_id
1 'polypeptide(L)'
;MAFHRRPSAFLRYLIPTLLLTLTFYILTRPSSLSSQIGPLLPTLLGLKTILQEHPIDKLIKNAEREFEKKISRSTTTLEAAAHAYRERRGRHPPPGFDKWYEFAKAKDAVIVEEFWDQIYHDLEPFWGVKPAQIRKDAREFEMRIEIRDHKASTRSDWFWTQIWLQTIQTIEHLLPDMDLALNAMDEPRLVVPWEEIQGYMRQAKERRAIVHPKVVVSEFAKLPPPGEEGPDEEEAPERVWEHEKHYWLIARRGCTPSSPARRAEVITDFDKPPSIASNFHLKHMKHGYVANYTLSTDFCHQADLQALEGIFVEPLSVSTTKSLLPIFGGSKLAVNNDILLPAPMYLSEEDRFTGAEGASIPWASKQPTAIWRGTATGGLNRESNWRAFQRHRFVAMNNGSQLALAESTRTSSPPPNFALPSKRYHLAAQRNSSLAQWISSVTDVSFTDLMCSFDGFWPGCNYTDPYFATSQPVPMSEQFRHKYLPDIDGNSFSGRYLGFLRSTSLPIKATLWKEWHDSRLVAWKHFVPMDNRFGDWYGTLEYFLGNEAMGVKGRDEVAENIAMAGSEWAAKVLRREDMQVYILRLLLEYARVTDERREVMGWVGDLQERVGS
;
A
#
# COMPACT_ATOMS: atom_id res chain seq x y z
N MET A 1 28.32 31.45 -39.72
CA MET A 1 29.49 32.26 -39.31
C MET A 1 29.05 33.26 -38.25
N ALA A 2 29.53 33.11 -37.01
CA ALA A 2 29.46 34.14 -35.99
C ALA A 2 30.72 34.01 -35.12
N PHE A 3 31.58 35.03 -35.15
CA PHE A 3 32.83 35.08 -34.40
C PHE A 3 32.54 35.41 -32.93
N HIS A 4 32.91 34.54 -32.00
CA HIS A 4 32.98 34.88 -30.57
C HIS A 4 34.15 35.83 -30.32
N ARG A 5 33.84 37.01 -29.75
CA ARG A 5 34.82 38.01 -29.31
C ARG A 5 35.73 37.43 -28.23
N ARG A 6 37.05 37.52 -28.43
CA ARG A 6 38.06 37.21 -27.41
C ARG A 6 37.93 38.21 -26.24
N PRO A 7 37.99 37.75 -24.98
CA PRO A 7 38.02 38.66 -23.82
C PRO A 7 39.29 39.53 -23.84
N SER A 8 39.14 40.78 -23.38
CA SER A 8 40.19 41.80 -23.43
C SER A 8 41.44 41.39 -22.65
N ALA A 9 42.60 41.89 -23.09
CA ALA A 9 43.91 41.60 -22.48
C ALA A 9 43.95 41.86 -20.97
N PHE A 10 43.12 42.76 -20.46
CA PHE A 10 43.02 43.11 -19.04
C PHE A 10 42.58 41.92 -18.16
N LEU A 11 41.62 41.11 -18.60
CA LEU A 11 41.15 39.95 -17.82
C LEU A 11 42.17 38.80 -17.79
N ARG A 12 43.07 38.71 -18.78
CA ARG A 12 44.05 37.61 -18.87
C ARG A 12 45.18 37.73 -17.84
N TYR A 13 45.47 38.94 -17.36
CA TYR A 13 46.55 39.18 -16.41
C TYR A 13 46.08 39.46 -14.99
N LEU A 14 44.80 39.85 -14.79
CA LEU A 14 44.28 40.13 -13.45
C LEU A 14 44.22 38.88 -12.55
N ILE A 15 43.74 37.76 -13.10
CA ILE A 15 43.53 36.50 -12.34
C ILE A 15 44.86 35.87 -11.91
N PRO A 16 45.88 35.74 -12.78
CA PRO A 16 47.20 35.24 -12.36
C PRO A 16 47.86 36.15 -11.32
N THR A 17 47.70 37.47 -11.44
CA THR A 17 48.32 38.43 -10.51
C THR A 17 47.68 38.34 -9.12
N LEU A 18 46.37 38.16 -9.04
CA LEU A 18 45.65 38.00 -7.76
C LEU A 18 45.99 36.68 -7.05
N LEU A 19 46.21 35.61 -7.82
CA LEU A 19 46.67 34.33 -7.29
C LEU A 19 48.12 34.41 -6.79
N LEU A 20 49.00 35.08 -7.54
CA LEU A 20 50.39 35.30 -7.14
C LEU A 20 50.50 36.16 -5.88
N THR A 21 49.71 37.24 -5.76
CA THR A 21 49.72 38.08 -4.55
C THR A 21 49.15 37.37 -3.33
N LEU A 22 48.10 36.56 -3.50
CA LEU A 22 47.54 35.76 -2.41
C LEU A 22 48.52 34.67 -1.94
N THR A 23 49.21 34.03 -2.89
CA THR A 23 50.21 33.00 -2.58
C THR A 23 51.43 33.60 -1.89
N PHE A 24 51.90 34.78 -2.34
CA PHE A 24 52.98 35.50 -1.68
C PHE A 24 52.58 35.96 -0.27
N TYR A 25 51.36 36.48 -0.08
CA TYR A 25 50.85 36.87 1.23
C TYR A 25 50.75 35.71 2.23
N ILE A 26 50.43 34.50 1.75
CA ILE A 26 50.40 33.29 2.58
C ILE A 26 51.81 32.81 2.93
N LEU A 27 52.75 32.89 1.98
CA LEU A 27 54.11 32.38 2.15
C LEU A 27 55.05 33.32 2.91
N THR A 28 54.79 34.63 2.92
CA THR A 28 55.66 35.61 3.60
C THR A 28 55.13 36.06 4.97
N ARG A 29 54.14 35.37 5.55
CA ARG A 29 53.71 35.70 6.92
C ARG A 29 54.83 35.38 7.92
N PRO A 30 55.33 36.38 8.68
CA PRO A 30 56.35 36.15 9.69
C PRO A 30 55.79 35.31 10.84
N SER A 31 56.56 34.30 11.24
CA SER A 31 56.31 33.34 12.32
C SER A 31 56.44 33.95 13.72
N SER A 32 55.85 35.12 13.94
CA SER A 32 55.81 35.80 15.25
C SER A 32 54.42 36.35 15.55
N LEU A 33 53.45 35.45 15.70
CA LEU A 33 52.22 35.72 16.44
C LEU A 33 51.71 34.43 17.12
N SER A 34 52.63 33.64 17.67
CA SER A 34 52.34 32.34 18.31
C SER A 34 52.33 32.41 19.84
N SER A 35 51.97 33.53 20.45
CA SER A 35 52.00 33.65 21.92
C SER A 35 50.76 34.25 22.59
N GLN A 36 49.64 34.42 21.88
CA GLN A 36 48.39 34.88 22.50
C GLN A 36 47.12 34.21 21.94
N ILE A 37 47.13 32.89 21.71
CA ILE A 37 45.88 32.11 21.63
C ILE A 37 46.10 30.72 22.25
N GLY A 38 46.06 30.66 23.58
CA GLY A 38 45.51 29.53 24.32
C GLY A 38 44.53 30.13 25.34
N PRO A 39 43.28 29.66 25.48
CA PRO A 39 42.74 28.34 25.13
C PRO A 39 41.53 28.43 24.18
N LEU A 40 41.68 28.05 22.91
CA LEU A 40 40.53 27.78 22.01
C LEU A 40 40.63 26.38 21.38
N LEU A 41 41.38 25.48 22.04
CA LEU A 41 41.60 24.11 21.60
C LEU A 41 40.88 23.01 22.41
N PRO A 42 39.81 23.31 23.18
CA PRO A 42 38.76 22.30 23.43
C PRO A 42 37.54 22.43 22.49
N THR A 43 37.35 23.54 21.78
CA THR A 43 36.08 23.83 21.08
C THR A 43 35.99 23.33 19.63
N LEU A 44 37.08 22.85 19.03
CA LEU A 44 37.06 22.25 17.68
C LEU A 44 37.04 20.71 17.66
N LEU A 45 37.20 20.07 18.82
CA LEU A 45 36.93 18.64 19.02
C LEU A 45 35.51 18.37 19.57
N GLY A 46 34.77 19.42 19.93
CA GLY A 46 33.36 19.37 20.39
C GLY A 46 32.31 19.63 19.30
N LEU A 47 32.71 19.89 18.05
CA LEU A 47 31.80 20.13 16.90
C LEU A 47 31.77 18.97 15.89
N LYS A 48 32.41 17.85 16.25
CA LYS A 48 32.06 16.52 15.76
C LYS A 48 31.35 15.76 16.88
N THR A 49 30.28 16.31 17.44
CA THR A 49 29.11 15.45 17.57
C THR A 49 28.89 14.94 16.16
N ILE A 50 29.24 13.68 15.91
CA ILE A 50 28.65 12.93 14.81
C ILE A 50 27.16 13.19 15.00
N LEU A 51 26.57 14.10 14.21
CA LEU A 51 25.13 14.25 14.11
C LEU A 51 24.70 12.88 13.67
N GLN A 52 24.32 12.05 14.65
CA GLN A 52 23.94 10.68 14.41
C GLN A 52 22.73 10.80 13.50
N GLU A 53 22.92 10.45 12.24
CA GLU A 53 21.90 10.48 11.21
C GLU A 53 20.63 9.81 11.77
N HIS A 54 19.49 10.49 11.65
CA HIS A 54 18.26 9.98 12.22
C HIS A 54 17.90 8.67 11.50
N PRO A 55 17.35 7.64 12.18
CA PRO A 55 17.03 6.37 11.52
C PRO A 55 16.16 6.51 10.27
N ILE A 56 15.23 7.47 10.25
CA ILE A 56 14.38 7.78 9.09
C ILE A 56 15.20 8.28 7.89
N ASP A 57 16.25 9.08 8.07
CA ASP A 57 17.12 9.55 6.97
C ASP A 57 17.70 8.34 6.20
N LYS A 58 18.10 7.29 6.93
CA LYS A 58 18.59 6.05 6.33
C LYS A 58 17.51 5.25 5.61
N LEU A 59 16.28 5.26 6.11
CA LEU A 59 15.14 4.59 5.46
C LEU A 59 14.80 5.26 4.13
N ILE A 60 14.76 6.59 4.10
CA ILE A 60 14.54 7.38 2.88
C ILE A 60 15.64 7.09 1.85
N LYS A 61 16.92 7.14 2.24
CA LYS A 61 18.04 6.80 1.35
C LYS A 61 17.97 5.37 0.80
N ASN A 62 17.46 4.40 1.56
CA ASN A 62 17.26 3.04 1.05
C ASN A 62 16.12 3.00 0.02
N ALA A 63 15.03 3.71 0.30
CA ALA A 63 13.88 3.80 -0.58
C ALA A 63 14.21 4.47 -1.92
N GLU A 64 15.06 5.50 -1.92
CA GLU A 64 15.57 6.11 -3.15
C GLU A 64 16.33 5.09 -4.01
N ARG A 65 17.27 4.34 -3.41
CA ARG A 65 18.02 3.29 -4.13
C ARG A 65 17.11 2.16 -4.63
N GLU A 66 16.12 1.77 -3.84
CA GLU A 66 15.13 0.77 -4.25
C GLU A 66 14.34 1.25 -5.47
N PHE A 67 13.86 2.50 -5.42
CA PHE A 67 13.11 3.11 -6.51
C PHE A 67 13.95 3.24 -7.78
N GLU A 68 15.18 3.78 -7.69
CA GLU A 68 16.11 3.88 -8.83
C GLU A 68 16.39 2.52 -9.46
N LYS A 69 16.65 1.50 -8.63
CA LYS A 69 16.85 0.12 -9.10
C LYS A 69 15.61 -0.42 -9.80
N LYS A 70 14.41 -0.15 -9.29
CA LYS A 70 13.15 -0.58 -9.89
C LYS A 70 12.95 0.07 -11.27
N ILE A 71 13.11 1.39 -11.35
CA ILE A 71 12.91 2.14 -12.60
C ILE A 71 14.00 1.87 -13.64
N SER A 72 15.23 1.52 -13.23
CA SER A 72 16.30 1.12 -14.15
C SER A 72 15.96 -0.10 -15.01
N ARG A 73 14.94 -0.88 -14.62
CA ARG A 73 14.44 -2.05 -15.36
C ARG A 73 13.26 -1.74 -16.28
N SER A 74 12.95 -0.46 -16.48
CA SER A 74 11.89 -0.07 -17.40
C SER A 74 12.25 -0.42 -18.84
N THR A 75 11.27 -0.89 -19.59
CA THR A 75 11.41 -1.32 -20.98
C THR A 75 10.65 -0.39 -21.91
N THR A 76 11.24 -0.04 -23.06
CA THR A 76 10.68 0.94 -24.01
C THR A 76 10.37 0.38 -25.39
N THR A 77 10.67 -0.90 -25.61
CA THR A 77 10.37 -1.66 -26.83
C THR A 77 9.59 -2.93 -26.50
N LEU A 78 8.75 -3.40 -27.42
CA LEU A 78 7.94 -4.61 -27.27
C LEU A 78 8.81 -5.85 -26.99
N GLU A 79 9.92 -5.98 -27.71
CA GLU A 79 10.88 -7.08 -27.60
C GLU A 79 11.55 -7.11 -26.22
N ALA A 80 11.98 -5.96 -25.71
CA ALA A 80 12.54 -5.83 -24.37
C ALA A 80 11.52 -6.16 -23.27
N ALA A 81 10.25 -5.72 -23.42
CA ALA A 81 9.18 -6.05 -22.50
C ALA A 81 8.88 -7.57 -22.50
N ALA A 82 8.82 -8.18 -23.68
CA ALA A 82 8.62 -9.62 -23.85
C ALA A 82 9.81 -10.45 -23.34
N HIS A 83 11.04 -9.94 -23.48
CA HIS A 83 12.23 -10.54 -22.88
C HIS A 83 12.18 -10.47 -21.34
N ALA A 84 11.90 -9.29 -20.78
CA ALA A 84 11.76 -9.11 -19.33
C ALA A 84 10.65 -10.00 -18.74
N TYR A 85 9.54 -10.18 -19.47
CA TYR A 85 8.50 -11.14 -19.15
C TYR A 85 9.08 -12.56 -19.05
N ARG A 86 9.74 -13.05 -20.10
CA ARG A 86 10.23 -14.43 -20.15
C ARG A 86 11.22 -14.71 -19.02
N GLU A 87 12.13 -13.78 -18.77
CA GLU A 87 13.10 -13.85 -17.67
C GLU A 87 12.43 -13.92 -16.30
N ARG A 88 11.39 -13.11 -16.06
CA ARG A 88 10.73 -13.05 -14.75
C ARG A 88 9.70 -14.16 -14.55
N ARG A 89 8.97 -14.55 -15.59
CA ARG A 89 7.78 -15.41 -15.53
C ARG A 89 8.05 -16.84 -15.97
N GLY A 90 9.13 -17.09 -16.71
CA GLY A 90 9.50 -18.42 -17.20
C GLY A 90 8.47 -19.01 -18.18
N ARG A 91 7.71 -18.16 -18.88
CA ARG A 91 6.70 -18.51 -19.88
C ARG A 91 6.75 -17.49 -21.01
N HIS A 92 6.17 -17.79 -22.17
CA HIS A 92 5.92 -16.75 -23.16
C HIS A 92 4.85 -15.76 -22.65
N PRO A 93 4.88 -14.48 -23.08
CA PRO A 93 3.79 -13.56 -22.82
C PRO A 93 2.45 -14.13 -23.31
N PRO A 94 1.29 -13.77 -22.72
CA PRO A 94 0.00 -14.30 -23.15
C PRO A 94 -0.34 -13.81 -24.56
N PRO A 95 -1.21 -14.51 -25.30
CA PRO A 95 -1.71 -13.97 -26.57
C PRO A 95 -2.33 -12.57 -26.38
N GLY A 96 -2.09 -11.67 -27.33
CA GLY A 96 -2.50 -10.26 -27.23
C GLY A 96 -1.52 -9.35 -26.47
N PHE A 97 -0.33 -9.85 -26.08
CA PHE A 97 0.68 -9.04 -25.38
C PHE A 97 1.19 -7.85 -26.19
N ASP A 98 1.33 -7.99 -27.51
CA ASP A 98 1.61 -6.89 -28.43
C ASP A 98 0.56 -5.79 -28.37
N LYS A 99 -0.73 -6.16 -28.46
CA LYS A 99 -1.85 -5.21 -28.35
C LYS A 99 -1.89 -4.55 -26.98
N TRP A 100 -1.63 -5.31 -25.92
CA TRP A 100 -1.49 -4.75 -24.57
C TRP A 100 -0.34 -3.74 -24.48
N TYR A 101 0.81 -4.05 -25.07
CA TYR A 101 1.97 -3.17 -25.08
C TYR A 101 1.68 -1.88 -25.88
N GLU A 102 1.05 -2.00 -27.05
CA GLU A 102 0.59 -0.86 -27.85
C GLU A 102 -0.39 0.02 -27.06
N PHE A 103 -1.37 -0.59 -26.39
CA PHE A 103 -2.32 0.13 -25.54
C PHE A 103 -1.60 0.84 -24.38
N ALA A 104 -0.70 0.14 -23.68
CA ALA A 104 0.08 0.70 -22.58
C ALA A 104 0.94 1.89 -23.05
N LYS A 105 1.59 1.78 -24.20
CA LYS A 105 2.38 2.85 -24.81
C LYS A 105 1.51 4.03 -25.21
N ALA A 106 0.34 3.79 -25.82
CA ALA A 106 -0.60 4.83 -26.21
C ALA A 106 -1.19 5.60 -25.01
N LYS A 107 -1.09 5.03 -23.79
CA LYS A 107 -1.48 5.66 -22.53
C LYS A 107 -0.30 6.21 -21.74
N ASP A 108 0.90 6.25 -22.31
CA ASP A 108 2.13 6.69 -21.64
C ASP A 108 2.41 5.93 -20.33
N ALA A 109 2.04 4.64 -20.27
CA ALA A 109 2.24 3.83 -19.07
C ALA A 109 3.73 3.50 -18.89
N VAL A 110 4.22 3.58 -17.65
CA VAL A 110 5.57 3.13 -17.30
C VAL A 110 5.60 1.61 -17.27
N ILE A 111 6.46 1.00 -18.10
CA ILE A 111 6.54 -0.44 -18.23
C ILE A 111 7.76 -0.98 -17.49
N VAL A 112 7.53 -1.62 -16.33
CA VAL A 112 8.53 -2.33 -15.52
C VAL A 112 7.93 -3.67 -15.12
N GLU A 113 8.49 -4.80 -15.59
CA GLU A 113 7.84 -6.12 -15.45
C GLU A 113 7.47 -6.49 -14.00
N GLU A 114 8.20 -5.96 -13.02
CA GLU A 114 7.90 -6.08 -11.57
C GLU A 114 6.53 -5.48 -11.16
N PHE A 115 5.99 -4.48 -11.86
CA PHE A 115 4.69 -3.87 -11.54
C PHE A 115 3.52 -4.86 -11.65
N TRP A 116 3.67 -5.94 -12.42
CA TRP A 116 2.62 -6.94 -12.59
C TRP A 116 2.76 -8.14 -11.66
N ASP A 117 3.71 -8.13 -10.71
CA ASP A 117 3.91 -9.24 -9.77
C ASP A 117 2.66 -9.69 -9.05
N GLN A 118 1.78 -8.75 -8.71
CA GLN A 118 0.52 -9.05 -8.02
C GLN A 118 -0.37 -9.97 -8.87
N ILE A 119 -0.45 -9.74 -10.19
CA ILE A 119 -1.22 -10.60 -11.12
C ILE A 119 -0.70 -12.04 -11.06
N TYR A 120 0.61 -12.22 -11.11
CA TYR A 120 1.20 -13.57 -11.10
C TYR A 120 1.12 -14.22 -9.73
N HIS A 121 1.24 -13.44 -8.65
CA HIS A 121 1.00 -13.96 -7.30
C HIS A 121 -0.42 -14.52 -7.16
N ASP A 122 -1.40 -13.83 -7.73
CA ASP A 122 -2.82 -14.20 -7.63
C ASP A 122 -3.20 -15.34 -8.57
N LEU A 123 -2.66 -15.35 -9.80
CA LEU A 123 -3.02 -16.33 -10.83
C LEU A 123 -2.18 -17.61 -10.77
N GLU A 124 -0.97 -17.61 -10.18
CA GLU A 124 -0.09 -18.78 -10.19
C GLU A 124 -0.73 -20.04 -9.57
N PRO A 125 -1.46 -19.99 -8.43
CA PRO A 125 -2.15 -21.17 -7.89
C PRO A 125 -3.12 -21.81 -8.88
N PHE A 126 -3.79 -21.03 -9.72
CA PHE A 126 -4.76 -21.56 -10.69
C PHE A 126 -4.14 -22.38 -11.82
N TRP A 127 -2.82 -22.31 -12.03
CA TRP A 127 -2.11 -23.25 -12.89
C TRP A 127 -2.13 -24.68 -12.35
N GLY A 128 -2.43 -24.87 -11.07
CA GLY A 128 -2.66 -26.17 -10.44
C GLY A 128 -4.12 -26.66 -10.52
N VAL A 129 -5.06 -25.84 -11.00
CA VAL A 129 -6.49 -26.17 -11.12
C VAL A 129 -6.83 -26.49 -12.58
N LYS A 130 -7.77 -27.41 -12.83
CA LYS A 130 -8.22 -27.72 -14.21
C LYS A 130 -8.90 -26.48 -14.83
N PRO A 131 -8.59 -26.09 -16.09
CA PRO A 131 -9.19 -24.91 -16.70
C PRO A 131 -10.73 -24.95 -16.74
N ALA A 132 -11.33 -26.10 -17.08
CA ALA A 132 -12.78 -26.34 -17.04
C ALA A 132 -13.41 -26.01 -15.67
N GLN A 133 -12.76 -26.41 -14.57
CA GLN A 133 -13.24 -26.11 -13.22
C GLN A 133 -13.24 -24.60 -12.95
N ILE A 134 -12.19 -23.88 -13.36
CA ILE A 134 -12.11 -22.42 -13.19
C ILE A 134 -13.26 -21.73 -13.95
N ARG A 135 -13.51 -22.12 -15.20
CA ARG A 135 -14.60 -21.57 -16.01
C ARG A 135 -15.97 -21.84 -15.39
N LYS A 136 -16.20 -23.07 -14.92
CA LYS A 136 -17.44 -23.47 -14.25
C LYS A 136 -17.66 -22.64 -12.98
N ASP A 137 -16.65 -22.54 -12.12
CA ASP A 137 -16.74 -21.79 -10.87
C ASP A 137 -17.07 -20.32 -11.09
N ALA A 138 -16.43 -19.69 -12.09
CA ALA A 138 -16.70 -18.31 -12.43
C ALA A 138 -18.12 -18.10 -13.00
N ARG A 139 -18.57 -18.99 -13.90
CA ARG A 139 -19.89 -18.90 -14.55
C ARG A 139 -21.04 -19.11 -13.57
N GLU A 140 -20.88 -20.01 -12.62
CA GLU A 140 -21.89 -20.30 -11.60
C GLU A 140 -21.87 -19.32 -10.42
N PHE A 141 -20.98 -18.32 -10.42
CA PHE A 141 -20.97 -17.31 -9.38
C PHE A 141 -22.09 -16.28 -9.60
N GLU A 142 -22.73 -15.86 -8.51
CA GLU A 142 -23.89 -14.96 -8.54
C GLU A 142 -23.56 -13.59 -9.13
N MET A 143 -22.42 -13.02 -8.72
CA MET A 143 -21.96 -11.70 -9.15
C MET A 143 -20.84 -11.88 -10.14
N ARG A 144 -21.14 -11.72 -11.42
CA ARG A 144 -20.15 -11.95 -12.46
C ARG A 144 -20.30 -11.02 -13.65
N ILE A 145 -19.19 -10.77 -14.33
CA ILE A 145 -19.14 -10.16 -15.66
C ILE A 145 -18.84 -11.26 -16.69
N GLU A 146 -19.58 -11.27 -17.79
CA GLU A 146 -19.45 -12.21 -18.89
C GLU A 146 -18.97 -11.43 -20.13
N ILE A 147 -17.87 -11.87 -20.74
CA ILE A 147 -17.33 -11.29 -21.98
C ILE A 147 -17.51 -12.32 -23.09
N ARG A 148 -18.18 -11.95 -24.19
CA ARG A 148 -18.35 -12.77 -25.39
C ARG A 148 -18.21 -11.90 -26.62
N ASP A 149 -17.43 -12.36 -27.61
CA ASP A 149 -17.22 -11.65 -28.88
C ASP A 149 -16.86 -10.17 -28.66
N HIS A 150 -15.92 -9.94 -27.72
CA HIS A 150 -15.45 -8.62 -27.36
C HIS A 150 -16.53 -7.68 -26.78
N LYS A 151 -17.57 -8.24 -26.17
CA LYS A 151 -18.64 -7.49 -25.49
C LYS A 151 -18.81 -7.95 -24.05
N ALA A 152 -18.63 -7.02 -23.11
CA ALA A 152 -18.80 -7.27 -21.68
C ALA A 152 -20.22 -6.94 -21.22
N SER A 153 -20.80 -7.83 -20.42
CA SER A 153 -22.15 -7.68 -19.84
C SER A 153 -22.23 -8.30 -18.44
N THR A 154 -23.28 -7.97 -17.68
CA THR A 154 -23.58 -8.61 -16.39
C THR A 154 -25.09 -8.64 -16.15
N ARG A 155 -25.55 -9.58 -15.33
CA ARG A 155 -26.91 -9.65 -14.80
C ARG A 155 -27.04 -9.06 -13.39
N SER A 156 -25.92 -8.73 -12.73
CA SER A 156 -25.91 -8.17 -11.37
C SER A 156 -26.14 -6.66 -11.41
N ASP A 157 -27.06 -6.17 -10.59
CA ASP A 157 -27.30 -4.73 -10.38
C ASP A 157 -26.44 -4.13 -9.25
N TRP A 158 -25.56 -4.92 -8.64
CA TRP A 158 -24.66 -4.46 -7.59
C TRP A 158 -23.71 -3.38 -8.11
N PHE A 159 -23.65 -2.24 -7.41
CA PHE A 159 -22.98 -1.04 -7.92
C PHE A 159 -21.48 -1.23 -8.15
N TRP A 160 -20.76 -2.04 -7.35
CA TRP A 160 -19.36 -2.35 -7.63
C TRP A 160 -19.18 -3.15 -8.93
N THR A 161 -20.08 -4.11 -9.17
CA THR A 161 -20.10 -4.88 -10.43
C THR A 161 -20.30 -3.95 -11.61
N GLN A 162 -21.19 -2.95 -11.48
CA GLN A 162 -21.43 -1.96 -12.52
C GLN A 162 -20.21 -1.06 -12.78
N ILE A 163 -19.48 -0.64 -11.73
CA ILE A 163 -18.26 0.17 -11.87
C ILE A 163 -17.15 -0.61 -12.59
N TRP A 164 -16.95 -1.89 -12.23
CA TRP A 164 -15.99 -2.75 -12.92
C TRP A 164 -16.41 -3.02 -14.37
N LEU A 165 -17.70 -3.30 -14.62
CA LEU A 165 -18.23 -3.48 -15.97
C LEU A 165 -17.95 -2.27 -16.85
N GLN A 166 -18.29 -1.07 -16.39
CA GLN A 166 -18.05 0.18 -17.13
C GLN A 166 -16.57 0.35 -17.48
N THR A 167 -15.67 0.01 -16.56
CA THR A 167 -14.23 0.06 -16.82
C THR A 167 -13.80 -0.99 -17.86
N ILE A 168 -14.28 -2.23 -17.74
CA ILE A 168 -13.96 -3.31 -18.68
C ILE A 168 -14.50 -3.00 -20.09
N GLN A 169 -15.68 -2.40 -20.22
CA GLN A 169 -16.26 -2.00 -21.50
C GLN A 169 -15.39 -0.99 -22.27
N THR A 170 -14.52 -0.22 -21.59
CA THR A 170 -13.57 0.67 -22.28
C THR A 170 -12.45 -0.07 -23.01
N ILE A 171 -12.20 -1.33 -22.66
CA ILE A 171 -11.12 -2.17 -23.20
C ILE A 171 -11.62 -3.50 -23.80
N GLU A 172 -12.93 -3.74 -23.84
CA GLU A 172 -13.55 -5.02 -24.23
C GLU A 172 -13.15 -5.51 -25.63
N HIS A 173 -12.88 -4.57 -26.55
CA HIS A 173 -12.42 -4.83 -27.91
C HIS A 173 -11.07 -5.55 -28.00
N LEU A 174 -10.30 -5.59 -26.89
CA LEU A 174 -9.03 -6.29 -26.78
C LEU A 174 -9.12 -7.60 -25.98
N LEU A 175 -10.28 -7.89 -25.38
CA LEU A 175 -10.45 -9.01 -24.46
C LEU A 175 -11.04 -10.24 -25.15
N PRO A 176 -10.53 -11.45 -24.89
CA PRO A 176 -11.15 -12.69 -25.34
C PRO A 176 -12.38 -13.04 -24.47
N ASP A 177 -13.07 -14.11 -24.84
CA ASP A 177 -14.21 -14.62 -24.07
C ASP A 177 -13.77 -15.11 -22.68
N MET A 178 -14.47 -14.71 -21.62
CA MET A 178 -14.24 -15.18 -20.25
C MET A 178 -15.41 -14.85 -19.31
N ASP A 179 -15.44 -15.50 -18.15
CA ASP A 179 -16.37 -15.21 -17.05
C ASP A 179 -15.57 -14.76 -15.81
N LEU A 180 -15.98 -13.66 -15.18
CA LEU A 180 -15.29 -13.02 -14.06
C LEU A 180 -16.19 -13.01 -12.82
N ALA A 181 -15.93 -13.87 -11.84
CA ALA A 181 -16.63 -13.85 -10.55
C ALA A 181 -16.13 -12.70 -9.67
N LEU A 182 -17.03 -11.96 -9.02
CA LEU A 182 -16.73 -10.70 -8.35
C LEU A 182 -17.10 -10.76 -6.87
N ASN A 183 -16.20 -10.32 -6.00
CA ASN A 183 -16.48 -10.08 -4.60
C ASN A 183 -17.27 -8.77 -4.42
N ALA A 184 -18.41 -8.84 -3.75
CA ALA A 184 -19.21 -7.66 -3.37
C ALA A 184 -19.10 -7.25 -1.90
N MET A 185 -18.21 -7.88 -1.14
CA MET A 185 -17.99 -7.58 0.27
C MET A 185 -16.75 -6.71 0.47
N ASP A 186 -16.73 -5.92 1.53
CA ASP A 186 -15.51 -5.23 1.98
C ASP A 186 -14.42 -6.26 2.30
N GLU A 187 -14.80 -7.37 2.97
CA GLU A 187 -13.91 -8.46 3.35
C GLU A 187 -13.61 -9.44 2.20
N PRO A 188 -12.44 -10.12 2.22
CA PRO A 188 -12.03 -11.05 1.19
C PRO A 188 -12.72 -12.42 1.34
N ARG A 189 -12.95 -13.10 0.21
CA ARG A 189 -13.81 -14.30 0.13
C ARG A 189 -13.03 -15.60 0.26
N LEU A 190 -11.70 -15.58 0.07
CA LEU A 190 -10.91 -16.80 -0.05
C LEU A 190 -9.79 -16.84 0.96
N VAL A 191 -9.80 -17.86 1.81
CA VAL A 191 -8.65 -18.25 2.62
C VAL A 191 -8.45 -19.74 2.39
N VAL A 192 -7.68 -20.09 1.37
CA VAL A 192 -7.36 -21.49 1.12
C VAL A 192 -6.29 -21.93 2.12
N PRO A 193 -6.37 -23.12 2.73
CA PRO A 193 -5.33 -23.63 3.60
C PRO A 193 -3.94 -23.52 2.95
N TRP A 194 -2.95 -23.05 3.72
CA TRP A 194 -1.60 -22.82 3.20
C TRP A 194 -1.03 -24.05 2.49
N GLU A 195 -1.25 -25.22 3.08
CA GLU A 195 -0.81 -26.53 2.60
C GLU A 195 -1.36 -26.86 1.20
N GLU A 196 -2.63 -26.51 0.94
CA GLU A 196 -3.29 -26.68 -0.36
C GLU A 196 -2.75 -25.70 -1.39
N ILE A 197 -2.57 -24.42 -1.02
CA ILE A 197 -1.91 -23.43 -1.89
C ILE A 197 -0.50 -23.90 -2.27
N GLN A 198 0.28 -24.45 -1.34
CA GLN A 198 1.58 -25.02 -1.70
C GLN A 198 1.45 -26.20 -2.69
N GLY A 199 0.41 -27.01 -2.59
CA GLY A 199 0.09 -28.05 -3.56
C GLY A 199 -0.13 -27.48 -4.96
N TYR A 200 -0.98 -26.47 -5.09
CA TYR A 200 -1.22 -25.78 -6.35
C TYR A 200 0.04 -25.12 -6.90
N MET A 201 0.84 -24.47 -6.05
CA MET A 201 2.09 -23.82 -6.45
C MET A 201 3.15 -24.82 -6.92
N ARG A 202 3.20 -26.04 -6.37
CA ARG A 202 4.07 -27.11 -6.88
C ARG A 202 3.69 -27.53 -8.29
N GLN A 203 2.40 -27.80 -8.52
CA GLN A 203 1.88 -28.13 -9.86
C GLN A 203 2.14 -27.00 -10.86
N ALA A 204 1.92 -25.74 -10.45
CA ALA A 204 2.18 -24.57 -11.28
C ALA A 204 3.65 -24.46 -11.71
N LYS A 205 4.57 -24.76 -10.78
CA LYS A 205 6.01 -24.79 -11.05
C LYS A 205 6.40 -25.91 -12.00
N GLU A 206 5.83 -27.10 -11.85
CA GLU A 206 6.09 -28.25 -12.75
C GLU A 206 5.62 -27.98 -14.18
N ARG A 207 4.49 -27.28 -14.34
CA ARG A 207 3.93 -26.88 -15.65
C ARG A 207 4.58 -25.64 -16.25
N ARG A 208 5.52 -24.99 -15.56
CA ARG A 208 6.15 -23.75 -16.03
C ARG A 208 7.23 -24.07 -17.06
N ALA A 209 6.98 -23.69 -18.32
CA ALA A 209 7.94 -23.86 -19.39
C ALA A 209 7.88 -22.71 -20.41
N ILE A 210 9.02 -22.46 -21.06
CA ILE A 210 9.10 -21.70 -22.31
C ILE A 210 9.13 -22.73 -23.44
N VAL A 211 8.01 -22.90 -24.12
CA VAL A 211 7.86 -23.84 -25.24
C VAL A 211 8.53 -23.30 -26.52
N HIS A 212 8.80 -24.15 -27.50
CA HIS A 212 9.40 -23.71 -28.75
C HIS A 212 8.43 -22.82 -29.55
N PRO A 213 8.85 -21.68 -30.15
CA PRO A 213 7.94 -20.73 -30.83
C PRO A 213 7.03 -21.35 -31.91
N LYS A 214 7.49 -22.41 -32.59
CA LYS A 214 6.72 -23.13 -33.63
C LYS A 214 5.48 -23.89 -33.11
N VAL A 215 5.42 -24.21 -31.82
CA VAL A 215 4.26 -24.93 -31.23
C VAL A 215 3.34 -24.01 -30.43
N VAL A 216 3.64 -22.71 -30.41
CA VAL A 216 2.88 -21.73 -29.64
C VAL A 216 1.51 -21.48 -30.27
N VAL A 217 0.47 -21.46 -29.44
CA VAL A 217 -0.90 -21.10 -29.83
C VAL A 217 -1.19 -19.66 -29.41
N SER A 218 -1.61 -18.81 -30.35
CA SER A 218 -1.89 -17.39 -30.10
C SER A 218 -3.38 -17.02 -30.20
N GLU A 219 -4.27 -18.00 -30.33
CA GLU A 219 -5.72 -17.78 -30.43
C GLU A 219 -6.43 -18.38 -29.21
N PHE A 220 -7.24 -17.58 -28.53
CA PHE A 220 -8.09 -18.04 -27.43
C PHE A 220 -9.26 -18.87 -27.95
N ALA A 221 -9.67 -19.88 -27.18
CA ALA A 221 -10.88 -20.63 -27.45
C ALA A 221 -12.12 -19.74 -27.29
N LYS A 222 -13.17 -20.03 -28.05
CA LYS A 222 -14.48 -19.42 -27.89
C LYS A 222 -15.25 -20.08 -26.73
N LEU A 223 -16.05 -19.30 -26.02
CA LEU A 223 -16.92 -19.81 -24.96
C LEU A 223 -18.39 -19.82 -25.38
N PRO A 224 -19.23 -20.70 -24.78
CA PRO A 224 -20.67 -20.74 -25.05
C PRO A 224 -21.35 -19.39 -24.78
N PRO A 225 -22.50 -19.10 -25.43
CA PRO A 225 -23.27 -17.89 -25.17
C PRO A 225 -23.61 -17.68 -23.69
N PRO A 226 -23.82 -16.43 -23.23
CA PRO A 226 -24.11 -16.15 -21.82
C PRO A 226 -25.39 -16.84 -21.33
N GLY A 227 -25.28 -17.61 -20.26
CA GLY A 227 -26.40 -18.35 -19.67
C GLY A 227 -26.66 -19.74 -20.25
N GLU A 228 -25.87 -20.19 -21.24
CA GLU A 228 -25.90 -21.59 -21.69
C GLU A 228 -24.92 -22.46 -20.89
N GLU A 229 -25.33 -23.70 -20.61
CA GLU A 229 -24.44 -24.71 -20.04
C GLU A 229 -23.32 -25.04 -21.05
N GLY A 230 -22.08 -25.08 -20.57
CA GLY A 230 -20.92 -25.36 -21.41
C GLY A 230 -20.61 -26.85 -21.43
N PRO A 231 -19.62 -27.26 -22.24
CA PRO A 231 -19.15 -28.65 -22.25
C PRO A 231 -18.40 -29.07 -20.97
N ASP A 232 -18.31 -28.19 -19.97
CA ASP A 232 -17.55 -28.39 -18.75
C ASP A 232 -18.36 -29.27 -17.78
N GLU A 233 -18.23 -30.59 -17.91
CA GLU A 233 -18.95 -31.60 -17.12
C GLU A 233 -18.37 -31.85 -15.71
N GLU A 234 -17.33 -31.14 -15.28
CA GLU A 234 -16.71 -31.33 -13.96
C GLU A 234 -17.74 -31.11 -12.83
N GLU A 235 -17.88 -32.03 -11.88
CA GLU A 235 -18.71 -31.79 -10.69
C GLU A 235 -18.11 -30.61 -9.89
N ALA A 236 -18.88 -29.53 -9.75
CA ALA A 236 -18.41 -28.42 -8.92
C ALA A 236 -18.33 -28.90 -7.47
N PRO A 237 -17.16 -28.78 -6.81
CA PRO A 237 -17.07 -29.14 -5.41
C PRO A 237 -18.03 -28.26 -4.61
N GLU A 238 -18.65 -28.85 -3.57
CA GLU A 238 -19.60 -28.14 -2.73
C GLU A 238 -18.98 -26.85 -2.18
N ARG A 239 -19.65 -25.72 -2.44
CA ARG A 239 -19.20 -24.40 -1.99
C ARG A 239 -19.59 -24.20 -0.53
N VAL A 240 -18.72 -24.63 0.37
CA VAL A 240 -18.91 -24.39 1.81
C VAL A 240 -18.46 -22.98 2.15
N TRP A 241 -19.41 -22.13 2.50
CA TRP A 241 -19.18 -20.77 3.00
C TRP A 241 -19.19 -20.77 4.52
N GLU A 242 -18.10 -20.30 5.12
CA GLU A 242 -17.93 -20.10 6.55
C GLU A 242 -18.37 -18.67 6.93
N HIS A 243 -19.05 -18.55 8.07
CA HIS A 243 -19.59 -17.30 8.60
C HIS A 243 -19.09 -17.00 10.02
N GLU A 244 -17.94 -17.59 10.40
CA GLU A 244 -17.31 -17.38 11.71
C GLU A 244 -16.89 -15.91 11.87
N LYS A 245 -17.46 -15.22 12.85
CA LYS A 245 -17.23 -13.80 13.10
C LYS A 245 -15.85 -13.53 13.69
N HIS A 246 -15.26 -14.48 14.40
CA HIS A 246 -13.86 -14.35 14.80
C HIS A 246 -12.94 -14.74 13.64
N TYR A 247 -12.77 -13.82 12.69
CA TYR A 247 -12.09 -14.08 11.41
C TYR A 247 -10.65 -14.58 11.56
N TRP A 248 -9.98 -14.32 12.69
CA TRP A 248 -8.65 -14.88 12.97
C TRP A 248 -8.62 -16.40 12.83
N LEU A 249 -9.69 -17.10 13.25
CA LEU A 249 -9.83 -18.56 13.14
C LEU A 249 -9.80 -19.03 11.69
N ILE A 250 -10.37 -18.24 10.78
CA ILE A 250 -10.34 -18.47 9.34
C ILE A 250 -8.98 -18.04 8.79
N ALA A 251 -8.61 -16.77 8.92
CA ALA A 251 -7.46 -16.14 8.29
C ALA A 251 -6.14 -16.87 8.59
N ARG A 252 -5.93 -17.29 9.85
CA ARG A 252 -4.65 -17.90 10.26
C ARG A 252 -4.32 -19.16 9.47
N ARG A 253 -5.29 -19.90 8.94
CA ARG A 253 -5.03 -21.13 8.16
C ARG A 253 -4.27 -20.88 6.86
N GLY A 254 -4.37 -19.68 6.29
CA GLY A 254 -3.61 -19.29 5.11
C GLY A 254 -2.13 -18.99 5.41
N CYS A 255 -1.75 -18.90 6.69
CA CYS A 255 -0.36 -18.78 7.10
C CYS A 255 0.35 -20.14 7.16
N THR A 256 1.68 -20.13 6.99
CA THR A 256 2.53 -21.32 7.14
C THR A 256 2.30 -21.97 8.52
N PRO A 257 2.32 -23.31 8.65
CA PRO A 257 2.10 -24.00 9.94
C PRO A 257 3.04 -23.56 11.06
N SER A 258 4.25 -23.15 10.71
CA SER A 258 5.27 -22.66 11.65
C SER A 258 5.13 -21.16 11.96
N SER A 259 4.18 -20.45 11.39
CA SER A 259 4.02 -19.01 11.66
C SER A 259 3.56 -18.74 13.10
N PRO A 260 3.96 -17.61 13.70
CA PRO A 260 3.39 -17.13 14.96
C PRO A 260 1.86 -17.10 14.95
N ALA A 261 1.23 -16.61 13.89
CA ALA A 261 -0.24 -16.56 13.78
C ALA A 261 -0.87 -17.96 13.84
N ARG A 262 -0.26 -18.98 13.19
CA ARG A 262 -0.74 -20.38 13.28
C ARG A 262 -0.51 -21.03 14.63
N ARG A 263 0.46 -20.58 15.43
CA ARG A 263 0.82 -21.22 16.70
C ARG A 263 0.30 -20.50 17.94
N ALA A 264 -0.08 -19.24 17.81
CA ALA A 264 -0.57 -18.45 18.94
C ALA A 264 -1.88 -18.98 19.49
N GLU A 265 -2.06 -18.81 20.79
CA GLU A 265 -3.38 -18.99 21.41
C GLU A 265 -4.38 -18.01 20.80
N VAL A 266 -5.62 -18.48 20.67
CA VAL A 266 -6.73 -17.67 20.18
C VAL A 266 -7.18 -16.77 21.32
N ILE A 267 -7.18 -15.46 21.07
CA ILE A 267 -7.68 -14.46 22.01
C ILE A 267 -9.18 -14.32 21.78
N THR A 268 -9.96 -14.47 22.85
CA THR A 268 -11.42 -14.34 22.81
C THR A 268 -11.95 -13.28 23.77
N ASP A 269 -11.10 -12.72 24.64
CA ASP A 269 -11.44 -11.73 25.65
C ASP A 269 -11.05 -10.31 25.20
N PHE A 270 -11.84 -9.77 24.27
CA PHE A 270 -11.65 -8.41 23.72
C PHE A 270 -12.18 -7.29 24.64
N ASP A 271 -12.76 -7.63 25.79
CA ASP A 271 -13.37 -6.70 26.75
C ASP A 271 -12.33 -6.00 27.62
N LYS A 272 -11.09 -6.49 27.62
CA LYS A 272 -9.95 -5.93 28.35
C LYS A 272 -9.09 -5.02 27.46
N PRO A 273 -8.27 -4.14 28.07
CA PRO A 273 -7.26 -3.40 27.32
C PRO A 273 -6.32 -4.35 26.55
N PRO A 274 -6.12 -4.15 25.24
CA PRO A 274 -5.29 -5.05 24.44
C PRO A 274 -3.80 -4.86 24.75
N SER A 275 -3.01 -5.92 24.55
CA SER A 275 -1.55 -5.85 24.67
C SER A 275 -0.93 -5.25 23.42
N ILE A 276 -0.50 -3.98 23.51
CA ILE A 276 0.07 -3.23 22.37
C ILE A 276 1.62 -3.32 22.35
N ALA A 277 2.26 -3.61 23.49
CA ALA A 277 3.72 -3.65 23.65
C ALA A 277 4.32 -5.03 23.32
N SER A 278 3.83 -5.69 22.27
CA SER A 278 4.34 -7.01 21.86
C SER A 278 5.69 -6.90 21.14
N ASN A 279 6.46 -7.98 21.08
CA ASN A 279 7.72 -8.03 20.32
C ASN A 279 7.55 -8.46 18.85
N PHE A 280 6.32 -8.71 18.38
CA PHE A 280 6.08 -9.21 17.04
C PHE A 280 6.48 -8.21 15.95
N HIS A 281 6.42 -6.91 16.24
CA HIS A 281 6.82 -5.86 15.31
C HIS A 281 8.33 -5.83 15.01
N LEU A 282 9.18 -6.41 15.86
CA LEU A 282 10.64 -6.23 15.78
C LEU A 282 11.25 -6.69 14.45
N LYS A 283 10.63 -7.65 13.75
CA LYS A 283 11.18 -8.21 12.49
C LYS A 283 11.09 -7.25 11.31
N HIS A 284 10.08 -6.37 11.28
CA HIS A 284 9.90 -5.40 10.19
C HIS A 284 10.30 -3.98 10.58
N MET A 285 10.79 -3.78 11.80
CA MET A 285 11.14 -2.47 12.35
C MET A 285 12.65 -2.28 12.46
N LYS A 286 13.12 -1.05 12.27
CA LYS A 286 14.51 -0.66 12.48
C LYS A 286 14.58 0.61 13.31
N HIS A 287 15.21 0.52 14.48
CA HIS A 287 15.27 1.61 15.46
C HIS A 287 13.90 2.20 15.86
N GLY A 288 12.82 1.42 15.71
CA GLY A 288 11.47 1.86 16.06
C GLY A 288 10.64 2.35 14.87
N TYR A 289 11.13 2.30 13.63
CA TYR A 289 10.37 2.71 12.44
C TYR A 289 10.23 1.57 11.45
N VAL A 290 9.12 1.51 10.69
CA VAL A 290 8.89 0.45 9.71
C VAL A 290 9.98 0.47 8.65
N ALA A 291 10.76 -0.60 8.56
CA ALA A 291 11.86 -0.75 7.61
C ALA A 291 11.57 -1.77 6.51
N ASN A 292 10.70 -2.75 6.77
CA ASN A 292 10.22 -3.71 5.80
C ASN A 292 8.70 -3.60 5.70
N TYR A 293 8.22 -2.76 4.79
CA TYR A 293 6.79 -2.51 4.60
C TYR A 293 6.02 -3.77 4.20
N THR A 294 6.55 -4.59 3.29
CA THR A 294 5.90 -5.85 2.89
C THR A 294 5.70 -6.80 4.07
N LEU A 295 6.66 -6.85 5.01
CA LEU A 295 6.54 -7.68 6.21
C LEU A 295 5.64 -7.03 7.27
N SER A 296 5.52 -5.70 7.34
CA SER A 296 4.61 -5.03 8.28
C SER A 296 3.14 -5.26 7.95
N THR A 297 2.81 -5.46 6.67
CA THR A 297 1.45 -5.82 6.21
C THR A 297 1.14 -7.32 6.33
N ASP A 298 2.12 -8.16 6.68
CA ASP A 298 1.94 -9.60 6.84
C ASP A 298 1.59 -9.93 8.29
N PHE A 299 0.33 -10.28 8.56
CA PHE A 299 -0.10 -10.65 9.91
C PHE A 299 0.38 -12.04 10.35
N CYS A 300 0.90 -12.90 9.46
CA CYS A 300 1.30 -14.26 9.82
C CYS A 300 2.41 -14.30 10.86
N HIS A 301 3.30 -13.29 10.87
CA HIS A 301 4.34 -13.19 11.89
C HIS A 301 3.93 -12.33 13.10
N GLN A 302 2.71 -11.78 13.11
CA GLN A 302 2.22 -10.80 14.07
C GLN A 302 0.96 -11.29 14.81
N ALA A 303 1.15 -12.23 15.72
CA ALA A 303 0.03 -12.92 16.38
C ALA A 303 -0.85 -12.04 17.29
N ASP A 304 -0.32 -10.92 17.77
CA ASP A 304 -1.05 -9.96 18.59
C ASP A 304 -2.05 -9.12 17.78
N LEU A 305 -1.92 -9.05 16.45
CA LEU A 305 -2.87 -8.30 15.62
C LEU A 305 -4.29 -8.84 15.69
N GLN A 306 -4.47 -10.11 16.11
CA GLN A 306 -5.79 -10.69 16.33
C GLN A 306 -6.66 -9.92 17.33
N ALA A 307 -6.04 -9.11 18.20
CA ALA A 307 -6.70 -8.26 19.19
C ALA A 307 -6.40 -6.76 18.97
N LEU A 308 -5.92 -6.39 17.79
CA LEU A 308 -5.58 -5.00 17.45
C LEU A 308 -6.19 -4.53 16.11
N GLU A 309 -6.72 -5.44 15.30
CA GLU A 309 -7.35 -5.12 14.01
C GLU A 309 -8.77 -5.66 13.94
N GLY A 310 -9.73 -4.79 13.64
CA GLY A 310 -11.16 -5.12 13.71
C GLY A 310 -11.58 -6.27 12.77
N ILE A 311 -10.89 -6.44 11.63
CA ILE A 311 -11.08 -7.59 10.73
C ILE A 311 -10.92 -8.93 11.46
N PHE A 312 -10.00 -9.04 12.43
CA PHE A 312 -9.76 -10.27 13.18
C PHE A 312 -10.64 -10.40 14.43
N VAL A 313 -11.16 -9.29 14.93
CA VAL A 313 -12.00 -9.24 16.14
C VAL A 313 -13.44 -9.57 15.79
N GLU A 314 -14.09 -8.72 14.99
CA GLU A 314 -15.44 -8.89 14.50
C GLU A 314 -15.65 -8.03 13.24
N PRO A 315 -15.45 -8.56 12.02
CA PRO A 315 -15.63 -7.82 10.77
C PRO A 315 -17.10 -7.52 10.49
N LEU A 316 -17.36 -6.69 9.48
CA LEU A 316 -18.72 -6.33 9.07
C LEU A 316 -19.45 -7.53 8.47
N SER A 317 -18.76 -8.27 7.60
CA SER A 317 -19.30 -9.46 6.95
C SER A 317 -18.28 -10.59 6.89
N VAL A 318 -18.76 -11.83 6.98
CA VAL A 318 -17.95 -13.04 6.75
C VAL A 318 -18.74 -13.99 5.89
N SER A 319 -18.19 -14.29 4.72
CA SER A 319 -18.61 -15.38 3.86
C SER A 319 -17.36 -15.84 3.12
N THR A 320 -16.59 -16.71 3.77
CA THR A 320 -15.28 -17.12 3.28
C THR A 320 -15.24 -18.62 3.05
N THR A 321 -14.52 -19.08 2.03
CA THR A 321 -14.37 -20.51 1.76
C THR A 321 -12.91 -20.98 1.83
N LYS A 322 -12.73 -22.29 2.03
CA LYS A 322 -11.45 -23.00 1.93
C LYS A 322 -11.11 -23.35 0.49
N SER A 323 -12.09 -23.38 -0.40
CA SER A 323 -11.91 -23.76 -1.80
C SER A 323 -11.28 -22.62 -2.60
N LEU A 324 -10.36 -22.94 -3.51
CA LEU A 324 -9.76 -21.97 -4.42
C LEU A 324 -10.74 -21.69 -5.58
N LEU A 325 -11.34 -20.49 -5.59
CA LEU A 325 -12.26 -20.02 -6.63
C LEU A 325 -11.69 -18.78 -7.33
N PRO A 326 -11.98 -18.53 -8.62
CA PRO A 326 -11.47 -17.37 -9.36
C PRO A 326 -12.26 -16.08 -9.05
N ILE A 327 -12.32 -15.68 -7.78
CA ILE A 327 -13.05 -14.48 -7.33
C ILE A 327 -12.12 -13.27 -7.38
N PHE A 328 -12.58 -12.21 -8.04
CA PHE A 328 -11.88 -10.94 -8.14
C PHE A 328 -12.38 -9.94 -7.09
N GLY A 329 -11.48 -9.18 -6.48
CA GLY A 329 -11.80 -8.22 -5.42
C GLY A 329 -10.89 -7.00 -5.41
N GLY A 330 -11.30 -5.94 -4.70
CA GLY A 330 -10.56 -4.66 -4.66
C GLY A 330 -9.35 -4.64 -3.72
N SER A 331 -9.34 -5.50 -2.70
CA SER A 331 -8.27 -5.62 -1.73
C SER A 331 -8.29 -6.98 -1.03
N LYS A 332 -7.19 -7.35 -0.37
CA LYS A 332 -7.11 -8.60 0.40
C LYS A 332 -5.98 -8.59 1.44
N LEU A 333 -6.00 -9.49 2.42
CA LEU A 333 -4.85 -9.68 3.32
C LEU A 333 -3.77 -10.53 2.64
N ALA A 334 -2.58 -10.58 3.24
CA ALA A 334 -1.43 -11.28 2.68
C ALA A 334 -1.65 -12.78 2.36
N VAL A 335 -2.61 -13.44 3.01
CA VAL A 335 -2.91 -14.88 2.86
C VAL A 335 -4.11 -15.18 1.98
N ASN A 336 -4.90 -14.17 1.63
CA ASN A 336 -6.13 -14.36 0.87
C ASN A 336 -5.82 -14.66 -0.60
N ASN A 337 -6.73 -15.39 -1.25
CA ASN A 337 -6.54 -15.89 -2.61
C ASN A 337 -7.39 -15.19 -3.67
N ASP A 338 -8.14 -14.15 -3.29
CA ASP A 338 -8.85 -13.27 -4.21
C ASP A 338 -7.89 -12.65 -5.25
N ILE A 339 -8.35 -12.46 -6.48
CA ILE A 339 -7.58 -11.87 -7.59
C ILE A 339 -7.79 -10.36 -7.58
N LEU A 340 -6.73 -9.57 -7.43
CA LEU A 340 -6.89 -8.13 -7.24
C LEU A 340 -7.25 -7.38 -8.52
N LEU A 341 -8.36 -6.64 -8.47
CA LEU A 341 -8.71 -5.55 -9.38
C LEU A 341 -8.45 -4.19 -8.73
N PRO A 342 -8.27 -3.11 -9.51
CA PRO A 342 -8.44 -1.77 -9.01
C PRO A 342 -9.79 -1.63 -8.32
N ALA A 343 -9.78 -1.16 -7.07
CA ALA A 343 -10.98 -1.14 -6.27
C ALA A 343 -12.03 -0.16 -6.84
N PRO A 344 -13.33 -0.46 -6.71
CA PRO A 344 -14.40 0.40 -7.24
C PRO A 344 -14.32 1.84 -6.74
N MET A 345 -13.89 2.06 -5.50
CA MET A 345 -13.72 3.39 -4.89
C MET A 345 -12.72 4.28 -5.64
N TYR A 346 -11.74 3.68 -6.33
CA TYR A 346 -10.78 4.42 -7.16
C TYR A 346 -11.29 4.68 -8.57
N LEU A 347 -12.25 3.89 -9.03
CA LEU A 347 -12.86 3.97 -10.36
C LEU A 347 -14.12 4.84 -10.38
N SER A 348 -14.81 5.01 -9.25
CA SER A 348 -16.02 5.83 -9.13
C SER A 348 -15.75 7.34 -9.12
N GLU A 349 -14.51 7.75 -8.83
CA GLU A 349 -14.05 9.14 -8.77
C GLU A 349 -14.87 10.04 -7.81
N GLU A 350 -15.60 9.45 -6.86
CA GLU A 350 -16.37 10.20 -5.86
C GLU A 350 -15.47 11.15 -5.07
N ASP A 351 -15.91 12.40 -4.88
CA ASP A 351 -15.12 13.45 -4.24
C ASP A 351 -14.68 13.09 -2.81
N ARG A 352 -15.49 12.30 -2.09
CA ARG A 352 -15.13 11.79 -0.74
C ARG A 352 -13.89 10.90 -0.70
N PHE A 353 -13.43 10.39 -1.86
CA PHE A 353 -12.25 9.53 -1.99
C PHE A 353 -11.13 10.15 -2.83
N THR A 354 -11.42 11.17 -3.64
CA THR A 354 -10.45 11.81 -4.51
C THR A 354 -10.03 13.21 -4.04
N GLY A 355 -10.96 14.02 -3.53
CA GLY A 355 -10.72 15.38 -3.05
C GLY A 355 -10.09 16.31 -4.09
N ALA A 356 -10.44 16.14 -5.38
CA ALA A 356 -9.67 16.69 -6.52
C ALA A 356 -9.39 18.20 -6.42
N GLU A 357 -10.36 19.00 -5.95
CA GLU A 357 -10.24 20.46 -5.84
C GLU A 357 -9.11 20.92 -4.90
N GLY A 358 -8.78 20.14 -3.86
CA GLY A 358 -7.75 20.48 -2.88
C GLY A 358 -6.39 19.83 -3.15
N ALA A 359 -6.30 18.92 -4.13
CA ALA A 359 -5.13 18.05 -4.28
C ALA A 359 -3.84 18.83 -4.60
N SER A 360 -3.97 19.97 -5.28
CA SER A 360 -2.83 20.77 -5.78
C SER A 360 -2.45 21.96 -4.89
N ILE A 361 -2.97 22.06 -3.65
CA ILE A 361 -2.62 23.16 -2.73
C ILE A 361 -1.10 23.14 -2.45
N PRO A 362 -0.34 24.20 -2.72
CA PRO A 362 1.11 24.19 -2.51
C PRO A 362 1.50 23.83 -1.08
N TRP A 363 2.56 23.02 -0.91
CA TRP A 363 3.04 22.56 0.42
C TRP A 363 3.25 23.71 1.41
N ALA A 364 3.89 24.79 0.96
CA ALA A 364 4.17 25.97 1.77
C ALA A 364 2.91 26.69 2.29
N SER A 365 1.75 26.48 1.66
CA SER A 365 0.47 27.06 2.08
C SER A 365 -0.34 26.14 3.01
N LYS A 366 0.14 24.93 3.27
CA LYS A 366 -0.53 23.96 4.14
C LYS A 366 -0.19 24.20 5.61
N GLN A 367 -1.15 23.88 6.48
CA GLN A 367 -0.96 23.88 7.92
C GLN A 367 0.00 22.77 8.34
N PRO A 368 0.97 23.05 9.25
CA PRO A 368 1.94 22.08 9.75
C PRO A 368 1.31 21.17 10.81
N THR A 369 0.23 20.49 10.43
CA THR A 369 -0.57 19.64 11.29
C THR A 369 -0.97 18.36 10.56
N ALA A 370 -1.27 17.31 11.32
CA ALA A 370 -1.87 16.09 10.81
C ALA A 370 -3.39 16.11 10.99
N ILE A 371 -4.16 15.73 9.97
CA ILE A 371 -5.63 15.66 10.08
C ILE A 371 -6.15 14.26 9.78
N TRP A 372 -7.07 13.77 10.60
CA TRP A 372 -7.88 12.60 10.30
C TRP A 372 -9.34 12.85 10.69
N ARG A 373 -10.22 12.69 9.71
CA ARG A 373 -11.68 12.68 9.89
C ARG A 373 -12.25 11.43 9.23
N GLY A 374 -12.89 10.59 10.02
CA GLY A 374 -13.45 9.35 9.53
C GLY A 374 -14.47 8.73 10.48
N THR A 375 -15.17 7.74 9.96
CA THR A 375 -16.11 6.93 10.73
C THR A 375 -15.37 5.80 11.45
N ALA A 376 -15.95 5.28 12.53
CA ALA A 376 -15.43 4.15 13.29
C ALA A 376 -15.68 2.79 12.61
N THR A 377 -15.47 2.72 11.30
CA THR A 377 -15.39 1.44 10.56
C THR A 377 -14.14 0.66 10.96
N GLY A 378 -14.00 -0.56 10.46
CA GLY A 378 -13.00 -1.51 10.96
C GLY A 378 -13.59 -2.88 11.26
N GLY A 379 -14.92 -2.96 11.31
CA GLY A 379 -15.70 -4.11 11.77
C GLY A 379 -16.90 -3.65 12.60
N LEU A 380 -17.58 -4.59 13.26
CA LEU A 380 -18.68 -4.33 14.18
C LEU A 380 -18.16 -4.10 15.60
N ASN A 381 -17.96 -2.83 15.96
CA ASN A 381 -17.59 -2.49 17.33
C ASN A 381 -18.79 -2.68 18.29
N ARG A 382 -18.48 -3.10 19.51
CA ARG A 382 -19.38 -3.43 20.63
C ARG A 382 -18.78 -2.96 21.94
N GLU A 383 -19.61 -2.87 22.99
CA GLU A 383 -19.15 -2.57 24.36
C GLU A 383 -17.98 -3.47 24.81
N SER A 384 -18.04 -4.74 24.41
CA SER A 384 -17.06 -5.78 24.76
C SER A 384 -15.84 -5.85 23.84
N ASN A 385 -15.71 -5.05 22.78
CA ASN A 385 -14.60 -5.25 21.82
C ASN A 385 -13.97 -3.97 21.25
N TRP A 386 -14.61 -2.79 21.39
CA TRP A 386 -14.17 -1.55 20.72
C TRP A 386 -12.71 -1.16 21.03
N ARG A 387 -12.19 -1.57 22.19
CA ARG A 387 -10.80 -1.30 22.63
C ARG A 387 -9.77 -1.91 21.68
N ALA A 388 -10.11 -2.99 20.97
CA ALA A 388 -9.23 -3.65 20.03
C ALA A 388 -9.15 -2.93 18.67
N PHE A 389 -10.12 -2.08 18.33
CA PHE A 389 -10.28 -1.56 16.96
C PHE A 389 -9.28 -0.46 16.63
N GLN A 390 -8.54 -0.64 15.55
CA GLN A 390 -7.43 0.22 15.11
C GLN A 390 -7.79 1.71 15.05
N ARG A 391 -8.97 2.09 14.54
CA ARG A 391 -9.39 3.51 14.51
C ARG A 391 -9.69 4.07 15.89
N HIS A 392 -10.28 3.27 16.79
CA HIS A 392 -10.54 3.69 18.18
C HIS A 392 -9.22 3.92 18.92
N ARG A 393 -8.23 3.03 18.70
CA ARG A 393 -6.87 3.18 19.25
C ARG A 393 -6.20 4.44 18.72
N PHE A 394 -6.28 4.67 17.41
CA PHE A 394 -5.66 5.84 16.75
C PHE A 394 -6.28 7.17 17.19
N VAL A 395 -7.61 7.25 17.34
CA VAL A 395 -8.26 8.48 17.82
C VAL A 395 -7.93 8.72 19.30
N ALA A 396 -7.98 7.68 20.14
CA ALA A 396 -7.69 7.80 21.57
C ALA A 396 -6.26 8.30 21.83
N MET A 397 -5.29 7.78 21.08
CA MET A 397 -3.88 8.16 21.22
C MET A 397 -3.57 9.57 20.70
N ASN A 398 -4.48 10.22 19.95
CA ASN A 398 -4.37 11.62 19.54
C ASN A 398 -5.28 12.55 20.36
N ASN A 399 -6.00 12.02 21.35
CA ASN A 399 -6.87 12.81 22.22
C ASN A 399 -6.06 13.42 23.38
N GLY A 400 -5.94 14.75 23.42
CA GLY A 400 -5.19 15.48 24.44
C GLY A 400 -5.61 15.16 25.88
N SER A 401 -6.91 15.06 26.15
CA SER A 401 -7.42 14.75 27.49
C SER A 401 -7.07 13.33 27.93
N GLN A 402 -7.20 12.35 27.02
CA GLN A 402 -6.82 10.97 27.32
C GLN A 402 -5.30 10.82 27.48
N LEU A 403 -4.50 11.53 26.67
CA LEU A 403 -3.04 11.58 26.81
C LEU A 403 -2.62 12.20 28.15
N ALA A 404 -3.22 13.33 28.54
CA ALA A 404 -2.90 14.00 29.80
C ALA A 404 -3.22 13.11 31.01
N LEU A 405 -4.31 12.34 30.93
CA LEU A 405 -4.65 11.35 31.93
C LEU A 405 -3.61 10.22 31.98
N ALA A 406 -3.21 9.69 30.84
CA ALA A 406 -2.19 8.63 30.75
C ALA A 406 -0.79 9.10 31.21
N GLU A 407 -0.45 10.38 31.03
CA GLU A 407 0.79 10.98 31.56
C GLU A 407 0.73 11.27 33.07
N SER A 408 -0.46 11.28 33.67
CA SER A 408 -0.64 11.61 35.09
C SER A 408 -0.20 10.45 35.99
N THR A 409 0.63 10.76 36.99
CA THR A 409 1.03 9.80 38.04
C THR A 409 -0.09 9.50 39.05
N ARG A 410 -1.24 10.17 38.95
CA ARG A 410 -2.39 10.00 39.88
C ARG A 410 -3.29 8.84 39.50
N THR A 411 -3.16 8.32 38.29
CA THR A 411 -3.94 7.20 37.76
C THR A 411 -3.02 6.01 37.58
N SER A 412 -3.18 4.99 38.44
CA SER A 412 -2.42 3.74 38.36
C SER A 412 -2.81 2.85 37.18
N SER A 413 -3.92 3.17 36.51
CA SER A 413 -4.49 2.35 35.44
C SER A 413 -3.96 2.77 34.07
N PRO A 414 -3.50 1.83 33.23
CA PRO A 414 -3.10 2.13 31.86
C PRO A 414 -4.31 2.65 31.05
N PRO A 415 -4.07 3.41 29.97
CA PRO A 415 -5.11 3.80 29.03
C PRO A 415 -5.89 2.58 28.50
N PRO A 416 -7.20 2.73 28.20
CA PRO A 416 -8.08 1.59 27.93
C PRO A 416 -7.79 0.88 26.61
N ASN A 417 -7.22 1.57 25.61
CA ASN A 417 -7.09 1.04 24.26
C ASN A 417 -5.87 1.54 23.47
N PHE A 418 -4.96 2.31 24.07
CA PHE A 418 -3.73 2.76 23.40
C PHE A 418 -2.52 2.58 24.30
N ALA A 419 -1.32 2.87 23.80
CA ALA A 419 -0.09 2.86 24.58
C ALA A 419 0.69 4.16 24.40
N LEU A 420 1.32 4.64 25.47
CA LEU A 420 2.24 5.76 25.40
C LEU A 420 3.50 5.38 24.59
N PRO A 421 4.14 6.36 23.91
CA PRO A 421 5.33 6.09 23.11
C PRO A 421 6.45 5.47 23.95
N SER A 422 7.14 4.50 23.37
CA SER A 422 8.36 3.95 23.98
C SER A 422 9.44 5.03 24.13
N LYS A 423 10.16 5.02 25.25
CA LYS A 423 11.29 5.94 25.51
C LYS A 423 12.39 5.88 24.44
N ARG A 424 12.40 4.82 23.60
CA ARG A 424 13.34 4.64 22.49
C ARG A 424 13.28 5.75 21.44
N TYR A 425 12.15 6.44 21.31
CA TYR A 425 11.98 7.54 20.36
C TYR A 425 12.62 8.84 20.86
N HIS A 426 13.02 8.89 22.13
CA HIS A 426 13.68 10.04 22.76
C HIS A 426 12.91 11.37 22.63
N LEU A 427 11.56 11.27 22.54
CA LEU A 427 10.65 12.39 22.34
C LEU A 427 10.91 13.49 23.37
N ALA A 428 11.03 14.73 22.91
CA ALA A 428 11.25 15.86 23.79
C ALA A 428 10.04 16.10 24.70
N ALA A 429 8.83 15.91 24.16
CA ALA A 429 7.59 16.09 24.91
C ALA A 429 7.47 15.16 26.14
N GLN A 430 8.07 13.96 26.09
CA GLN A 430 8.07 13.00 27.21
C GLN A 430 8.97 13.42 28.37
N ARG A 431 9.91 14.35 28.17
CA ARG A 431 10.84 14.78 29.23
C ARG A 431 10.15 15.60 30.32
N ASN A 432 9.09 16.33 29.94
CA ASN A 432 8.36 17.24 30.81
C ASN A 432 6.86 16.87 30.94
N SER A 433 6.48 15.64 30.59
CA SER A 433 5.07 15.19 30.57
C SER A 433 4.14 16.16 29.81
N SER A 434 4.57 16.52 28.59
CA SER A 434 3.91 17.51 27.73
C SER A 434 3.43 16.91 26.41
N LEU A 435 3.35 15.57 26.31
CA LEU A 435 2.91 14.88 25.10
C LEU A 435 1.48 15.30 24.72
N ALA A 436 0.58 15.38 25.71
CA ALA A 436 -0.80 15.81 25.51
C ALA A 436 -0.91 17.19 24.86
N GLN A 437 -0.16 18.17 25.40
CA GLN A 437 -0.16 19.54 24.90
C GLN A 437 0.42 19.61 23.49
N TRP A 438 1.54 18.94 23.24
CA TRP A 438 2.19 18.95 21.93
C TRP A 438 1.29 18.31 20.88
N ILE A 439 0.78 17.09 21.12
CA ILE A 439 -0.10 16.39 20.17
C ILE A 439 -1.39 17.16 19.89
N SER A 440 -1.99 17.78 20.90
CA SER A 440 -3.17 18.65 20.69
C SER A 440 -2.88 19.88 19.82
N SER A 441 -1.61 20.32 19.76
CA SER A 441 -1.21 21.45 18.91
C SER A 441 -0.87 21.06 17.48
N VAL A 442 -0.51 19.79 17.24
CA VAL A 442 -0.02 19.33 15.93
C VAL A 442 -0.95 18.34 15.22
N THR A 443 -2.03 17.90 15.87
CA THR A 443 -2.98 16.95 15.29
C THR A 443 -4.42 17.42 15.41
N ASP A 444 -5.21 17.09 14.40
CA ASP A 444 -6.64 17.25 14.36
C ASP A 444 -7.30 15.92 13.97
N VAL A 445 -7.53 15.06 14.96
CA VAL A 445 -7.99 13.67 14.76
C VAL A 445 -9.30 13.45 15.51
N SER A 446 -10.36 13.07 14.79
CA SER A 446 -11.67 12.87 15.40
C SER A 446 -12.56 11.95 14.57
N PHE A 447 -13.46 11.24 15.27
CA PHE A 447 -14.53 10.49 14.62
C PHE A 447 -15.63 11.42 14.11
N THR A 448 -16.20 11.12 12.96
CA THR A 448 -17.42 11.77 12.47
C THR A 448 -18.67 10.98 12.84
N ASP A 449 -18.52 9.66 13.02
CA ASP A 449 -19.57 8.72 13.42
C ASP A 449 -18.91 7.54 14.14
N LEU A 450 -19.48 7.11 15.27
CA LEU A 450 -18.98 6.00 16.08
C LEU A 450 -19.46 4.62 15.58
N MET A 451 -20.38 4.58 14.60
CA MET A 451 -20.80 3.38 13.88
C MET A 451 -21.08 2.16 14.77
N CYS A 452 -21.71 2.40 15.91
CA CYS A 452 -22.01 1.36 16.87
C CYS A 452 -23.43 0.81 16.73
N SER A 453 -23.61 -0.44 17.17
CA SER A 453 -24.94 -1.06 17.24
C SER A 453 -25.81 -0.32 18.26
N PHE A 454 -26.92 0.24 17.79
CA PHE A 454 -27.86 0.99 18.61
C PHE A 454 -29.05 0.12 19.03
N ASP A 455 -29.30 -0.02 20.34
CA ASP A 455 -30.46 -0.74 20.91
C ASP A 455 -31.23 0.11 21.96
N GLY A 456 -31.30 1.43 21.79
CA GLY A 456 -31.86 2.35 22.80
C GLY A 456 -32.79 3.47 22.30
N PHE A 457 -33.12 4.42 23.17
CA PHE A 457 -33.89 5.64 22.85
C PHE A 457 -33.00 6.90 22.72
N TRP A 458 -31.74 6.83 23.16
CA TRP A 458 -30.81 7.97 23.23
C TRP A 458 -30.00 8.14 21.94
N PRO A 459 -29.96 9.30 21.29
CA PRO A 459 -29.06 9.49 20.14
C PRO A 459 -27.60 9.45 20.62
N GLY A 460 -26.90 8.35 20.36
CA GLY A 460 -25.49 8.19 20.75
C GLY A 460 -25.05 6.75 20.94
N CYS A 461 -23.76 6.58 21.22
CA CYS A 461 -23.14 5.31 21.51
C CYS A 461 -22.85 5.11 23.01
N ASN A 462 -23.74 4.46 23.75
CA ASN A 462 -23.63 4.35 25.21
C ASN A 462 -22.27 3.82 25.73
N TYR A 463 -21.57 2.96 24.98
CA TYR A 463 -20.30 2.37 25.40
C TYR A 463 -19.03 3.06 24.85
N THR A 464 -19.13 3.90 23.81
CA THR A 464 -17.99 4.68 23.30
C THR A 464 -18.12 6.20 23.51
N ASP A 465 -19.33 6.75 23.65
CA ASP A 465 -19.58 8.17 23.97
C ASP A 465 -18.79 8.66 25.20
N PRO A 466 -18.62 7.87 26.29
CA PRO A 466 -17.83 8.32 27.43
C PRO A 466 -16.34 8.55 27.11
N TYR A 467 -15.85 8.01 25.99
CA TYR A 467 -14.43 8.04 25.61
C TYR A 467 -14.18 8.94 24.39
N PHE A 468 -15.15 9.09 23.49
CA PHE A 468 -14.97 9.77 22.22
C PHE A 468 -16.05 10.82 21.98
N ALA A 469 -15.62 12.04 21.67
CA ALA A 469 -16.48 13.05 21.08
C ALA A 469 -16.40 12.96 19.56
N THR A 470 -17.54 13.11 18.88
CA THR A 470 -17.58 13.22 17.43
C THR A 470 -17.39 14.67 16.97
N SER A 471 -16.97 14.85 15.73
CA SER A 471 -16.80 16.14 15.08
C SER A 471 -17.46 16.14 13.71
N GLN A 472 -17.74 17.33 13.18
CA GLN A 472 -18.34 17.44 11.85
C GLN A 472 -17.44 16.83 10.77
N PRO A 473 -18.02 16.19 9.74
CA PRO A 473 -17.27 15.75 8.57
C PRO A 473 -16.50 16.90 7.92
N VAL A 474 -15.29 16.62 7.46
CA VAL A 474 -14.47 17.57 6.69
C VAL A 474 -14.25 16.97 5.31
N PRO A 475 -14.62 17.67 4.21
CA PRO A 475 -14.36 17.22 2.85
C PRO A 475 -12.89 16.90 2.63
N MET A 476 -12.61 15.92 1.76
CA MET A 476 -11.24 15.48 1.52
C MET A 476 -10.36 16.59 0.94
N SER A 477 -10.91 17.42 0.06
CA SER A 477 -10.27 18.63 -0.48
C SER A 477 -9.84 19.61 0.61
N GLU A 478 -10.63 19.78 1.67
CA GLU A 478 -10.31 20.64 2.81
C GLU A 478 -9.29 20.00 3.75
N GLN A 479 -9.32 18.67 3.90
CA GLN A 479 -8.26 17.94 4.63
C GLN A 479 -6.88 18.14 3.98
N PHE A 480 -6.81 18.33 2.65
CA PHE A 480 -5.57 18.63 1.92
C PHE A 480 -4.93 19.99 2.24
N ARG A 481 -5.58 20.84 3.07
CA ARG A 481 -4.93 22.01 3.67
C ARG A 481 -3.91 21.64 4.75
N HIS A 482 -3.84 20.39 5.16
CA HIS A 482 -2.91 19.90 6.18
C HIS A 482 -1.75 19.16 5.53
N LYS A 483 -0.56 19.26 6.12
CA LYS A 483 0.65 18.63 5.58
C LYS A 483 0.65 17.11 5.70
N TYR A 484 0.04 16.54 6.74
CA TYR A 484 0.13 15.11 7.04
C TYR A 484 -1.25 14.45 7.08
N LEU A 485 -1.38 13.30 6.39
CA LEU A 485 -2.64 12.58 6.23
C LEU A 485 -2.49 11.13 6.71
N PRO A 486 -2.91 10.81 7.94
CA PRO A 486 -2.96 9.43 8.41
C PRO A 486 -3.96 8.61 7.59
N ASP A 487 -3.51 7.47 7.07
CA ASP A 487 -4.35 6.49 6.39
C ASP A 487 -4.45 5.24 7.25
N ILE A 488 -5.65 5.00 7.80
CA ILE A 488 -5.95 3.90 8.73
C ILE A 488 -7.06 3.05 8.11
N ASP A 489 -6.84 1.74 8.07
CA ASP A 489 -7.79 0.76 7.53
C ASP A 489 -9.19 0.90 8.13
N GLY A 490 -10.20 0.68 7.28
CA GLY A 490 -11.60 0.53 7.66
C GLY A 490 -11.96 -0.95 7.76
N ASN A 491 -13.16 -1.32 7.30
CA ASN A 491 -13.57 -2.74 7.19
C ASN A 491 -12.58 -3.53 6.32
N SER A 492 -12.06 -2.86 5.29
CA SER A 492 -10.88 -3.28 4.55
C SER A 492 -9.91 -2.11 4.34
N PHE A 493 -9.28 -2.02 3.17
CA PHE A 493 -8.41 -0.91 2.81
C PHE A 493 -9.14 0.45 2.88
N SER A 494 -8.37 1.53 3.01
CA SER A 494 -8.90 2.89 2.96
C SER A 494 -9.05 3.37 1.52
N GLY A 495 -10.29 3.53 1.05
CA GLY A 495 -10.60 4.09 -0.27
C GLY A 495 -10.10 5.54 -0.49
N ARG A 496 -9.57 6.21 0.55
CA ARG A 496 -8.98 7.55 0.47
C ARG A 496 -7.51 7.54 0.04
N TYR A 497 -6.84 6.38 0.09
CA TYR A 497 -5.39 6.32 -0.05
C TYR A 497 -4.89 6.83 -1.40
N LEU A 498 -5.57 6.48 -2.50
CA LEU A 498 -5.24 7.02 -3.82
C LEU A 498 -5.38 8.55 -3.90
N GLY A 499 -6.43 9.12 -3.31
CA GLY A 499 -6.60 10.57 -3.24
C GLY A 499 -5.49 11.23 -2.43
N PHE A 500 -5.06 10.61 -1.32
CA PHE A 500 -3.92 11.08 -0.52
C PHE A 500 -2.64 11.09 -1.33
N LEU A 501 -2.32 9.98 -2.02
CA LEU A 501 -1.15 9.88 -2.88
C LEU A 501 -1.16 10.89 -4.02
N ARG A 502 -2.33 11.23 -4.58
CA ARG A 502 -2.45 12.22 -5.65
C ARG A 502 -2.37 13.66 -5.13
N SER A 503 -2.66 13.89 -3.86
CA SER A 503 -2.51 15.20 -3.23
C SER A 503 -1.05 15.57 -3.02
N THR A 504 -0.81 16.84 -2.77
CA THR A 504 0.48 17.42 -2.35
C THR A 504 0.73 17.31 -0.84
N SER A 505 -0.12 16.60 -0.10
CA SER A 505 0.08 16.30 1.33
C SER A 505 0.75 14.95 1.52
N LEU A 506 1.41 14.72 2.66
CA LEU A 506 2.16 13.50 2.95
C LEU A 506 1.26 12.40 3.54
N PRO A 507 1.03 11.27 2.84
CA PRO A 507 0.30 10.14 3.41
C PRO A 507 1.17 9.38 4.42
N ILE A 508 0.61 9.08 5.59
CA ILE A 508 1.22 8.23 6.61
C ILE A 508 0.32 7.01 6.80
N LYS A 509 0.70 5.86 6.25
CA LYS A 509 -0.17 4.69 6.09
C LYS A 509 0.14 3.57 7.07
N ALA A 510 -0.88 3.13 7.81
CA ALA A 510 -0.88 1.88 8.55
C ALA A 510 -1.95 0.96 7.96
N THR A 511 -1.51 -0.20 7.44
CA THR A 511 -2.41 -1.13 6.76
C THR A 511 -2.01 -2.59 6.91
N LEU A 512 -2.97 -3.50 6.74
CA LEU A 512 -2.77 -4.91 6.45
C LEU A 512 -3.21 -5.34 5.04
N TRP A 513 -3.80 -4.42 4.28
CA TRP A 513 -4.40 -4.75 2.99
C TRP A 513 -3.41 -4.59 1.85
N LYS A 514 -3.45 -5.56 0.96
CA LYS A 514 -2.81 -5.50 -0.35
C LYS A 514 -3.78 -4.95 -1.37
N GLU A 515 -3.25 -4.10 -2.23
CA GLU A 515 -3.96 -3.47 -3.34
C GLU A 515 -3.19 -3.68 -4.66
N TRP A 516 -3.87 -3.55 -5.80
CA TRP A 516 -3.30 -3.79 -7.13
C TRP A 516 -2.01 -3.02 -7.43
N HIS A 517 -1.84 -1.85 -6.79
CA HIS A 517 -0.76 -0.90 -7.07
C HIS A 517 0.46 -1.03 -6.18
N ASP A 518 0.47 -1.92 -5.19
CA ASP A 518 1.53 -1.94 -4.17
C ASP A 518 2.94 -2.16 -4.75
N SER A 519 3.05 -2.92 -5.84
CA SER A 519 4.30 -3.16 -6.58
C SER A 519 4.89 -1.89 -7.21
N ARG A 520 4.07 -0.85 -7.40
CA ARG A 520 4.41 0.44 -8.02
C ARG A 520 4.89 1.46 -7.00
N LEU A 521 4.60 1.27 -5.72
CA LEU A 521 4.93 2.21 -4.65
C LEU A 521 6.15 1.74 -3.86
N VAL A 522 6.88 2.69 -3.28
CA VAL A 522 8.05 2.43 -2.43
C VAL A 522 7.87 3.23 -1.16
N ALA A 523 7.79 2.53 -0.03
CA ALA A 523 7.65 3.14 1.28
C ALA A 523 8.88 4.00 1.62
N TRP A 524 8.68 5.13 2.30
CA TRP A 524 9.65 6.22 2.52
C TRP A 524 10.07 7.02 1.28
N LYS A 525 9.61 6.64 0.08
CA LYS A 525 9.80 7.44 -1.15
C LYS A 525 8.52 8.11 -1.60
N HIS A 526 7.39 7.39 -1.60
CA HIS A 526 6.10 7.90 -2.06
C HIS A 526 5.09 8.15 -0.92
N PHE A 527 5.31 7.53 0.24
CA PHE A 527 4.49 7.66 1.45
C PHE A 527 5.32 7.23 2.66
N VAL A 528 4.85 7.54 3.87
CA VAL A 528 5.49 7.07 5.11
C VAL A 528 4.72 5.86 5.67
N PRO A 529 5.35 4.69 5.82
CA PRO A 529 4.72 3.55 6.48
C PRO A 529 4.68 3.73 8.00
N MET A 530 3.60 3.26 8.63
CA MET A 530 3.38 3.27 10.08
C MET A 530 2.96 1.88 10.54
N ASP A 531 3.43 1.45 11.72
CA ASP A 531 3.05 0.15 12.28
C ASP A 531 1.58 0.16 12.74
N ASN A 532 0.90 -0.98 12.64
CA ASN A 532 -0.50 -1.12 13.09
C ASN A 532 -0.69 -1.01 14.62
N ARG A 533 0.39 -1.00 15.41
CA ARG A 533 0.38 -0.63 16.84
C ARG A 533 0.51 0.88 17.06
N PHE A 534 0.81 1.64 16.01
CA PHE A 534 0.99 3.09 15.98
C PHE A 534 2.11 3.62 16.89
N GLY A 535 2.97 2.75 17.40
CA GLY A 535 4.02 3.15 18.34
C GLY A 535 5.02 4.15 17.74
N ASP A 536 5.20 4.12 16.42
CA ASP A 536 6.08 4.98 15.64
C ASP A 536 5.45 6.30 15.19
N TRP A 537 4.15 6.51 15.44
CA TRP A 537 3.41 7.72 15.08
C TRP A 537 4.06 8.99 15.64
N TYR A 538 4.27 9.03 16.96
CA TYR A 538 4.80 10.20 17.65
C TYR A 538 6.25 10.52 17.24
N GLY A 539 7.09 9.48 17.09
CA GLY A 539 8.46 9.64 16.62
C GLY A 539 8.53 10.11 15.16
N THR A 540 7.55 9.73 14.35
CA THR A 540 7.42 10.18 12.96
C THR A 540 7.00 11.64 12.90
N LEU A 541 6.01 12.04 13.72
CA LEU A 541 5.60 13.44 13.84
C LEU A 541 6.73 14.35 14.32
N GLU A 542 7.44 13.99 15.41
CA GLU A 542 8.53 14.84 15.92
C GLU A 542 9.68 14.96 14.91
N TYR A 543 9.94 13.91 14.13
CA TYR A 543 10.95 13.95 13.07
C TYR A 543 10.62 14.99 11.99
N PHE A 544 9.36 15.04 11.53
CA PHE A 544 8.95 15.95 10.45
C PHE A 544 8.56 17.35 10.94
N LEU A 545 7.71 17.44 11.97
CA LEU A 545 7.21 18.71 12.51
C LEU A 545 8.17 19.35 13.51
N GLY A 546 8.96 18.55 14.22
CA GLY A 546 9.72 19.03 15.38
C GLY A 546 8.85 19.32 16.59
N ASN A 547 9.48 19.95 17.57
CA ASN A 547 8.87 20.46 18.78
C ASN A 547 9.66 21.70 19.21
N GLU A 548 9.32 22.84 18.59
CA GLU A 548 10.06 24.11 18.78
C GLU A 548 10.03 24.59 20.24
N ALA A 549 8.91 24.37 20.94
CA ALA A 549 8.78 24.66 22.36
C ALA A 549 9.82 23.93 23.23
N MET A 550 10.36 22.82 22.72
CA MET A 550 11.40 22.02 23.37
C MET A 550 12.74 22.05 22.61
N GLY A 551 12.92 22.97 21.67
CA GLY A 551 14.17 23.14 20.91
C GLY A 551 14.46 22.05 19.87
N VAL A 552 13.46 21.23 19.50
CA VAL A 552 13.61 20.22 18.44
C VAL A 552 13.16 20.80 17.11
N LYS A 553 14.08 20.92 16.16
CA LYS A 553 13.78 21.41 14.81
C LYS A 553 13.18 20.28 13.96
N GLY A 554 12.06 20.55 13.30
CA GLY A 554 11.46 19.66 12.31
C GLY A 554 12.24 19.59 10.98
N ARG A 555 11.86 18.64 10.14
CA ARG A 555 12.43 18.37 8.82
C ARG A 555 11.36 18.49 7.74
N ASP A 556 10.76 19.68 7.67
CA ASP A 556 9.64 19.97 6.78
C ASP A 556 9.98 19.72 5.30
N GLU A 557 11.19 20.09 4.86
CA GLU A 557 11.69 19.84 3.50
C GLU A 557 11.75 18.36 3.15
N VAL A 558 12.02 17.50 4.14
CA VAL A 558 12.06 16.04 3.93
C VAL A 558 10.65 15.49 3.75
N ALA A 559 9.68 15.99 4.52
CA ALA A 559 8.28 15.64 4.36
C ALA A 559 7.73 16.08 2.99
N GLU A 560 8.05 17.30 2.57
CA GLU A 560 7.68 17.84 1.26
C GLU A 560 8.23 16.95 0.13
N ASN A 561 9.50 16.57 0.19
CA ASN A 561 10.12 15.73 -0.83
C ASN A 561 9.41 14.38 -0.99
N ILE A 562 8.97 13.75 0.10
CA ILE A 562 8.22 12.47 0.03
C ILE A 562 6.81 12.72 -0.53
N ALA A 563 6.12 13.77 -0.08
CA ALA A 563 4.78 14.11 -0.55
C ALA A 563 4.76 14.40 -2.05
N MET A 564 5.68 15.25 -2.51
CA MET A 564 5.80 15.61 -3.92
C MET A 564 6.22 14.40 -4.77
N ALA A 565 7.18 13.59 -4.31
CA ALA A 565 7.54 12.36 -5.02
C ALA A 565 6.37 11.38 -5.12
N GLY A 566 5.54 11.26 -4.07
CA GLY A 566 4.31 10.46 -4.07
C GLY A 566 3.30 10.98 -5.09
N SER A 567 3.00 12.27 -5.07
CA SER A 567 2.07 12.95 -5.99
C SER A 567 2.48 12.83 -7.45
N GLU A 568 3.73 13.19 -7.76
CA GLU A 568 4.27 13.12 -9.12
C GLU A 568 4.30 11.69 -9.65
N TRP A 569 4.56 10.72 -8.79
CA TRP A 569 4.59 9.32 -9.18
C TRP A 569 3.19 8.74 -9.36
N ALA A 570 2.24 9.05 -8.46
CA ALA A 570 0.84 8.66 -8.59
C ALA A 570 0.23 9.19 -9.89
N ALA A 571 0.59 10.42 -10.30
CA ALA A 571 0.19 11.01 -11.57
C ALA A 571 0.75 10.29 -12.81
N LYS A 572 1.73 9.39 -12.65
CA LYS A 572 2.34 8.62 -13.75
C LYS A 572 1.96 7.15 -13.78
N VAL A 573 1.68 6.54 -12.63
CA VAL A 573 1.50 5.08 -12.54
C VAL A 573 0.21 4.61 -11.87
N LEU A 574 -0.59 5.53 -11.34
CA LEU A 574 -1.86 5.24 -10.67
C LEU A 574 -3.05 5.96 -11.32
N ARG A 575 -2.95 6.35 -12.58
CA ARG A 575 -4.04 7.00 -13.33
C ARG A 575 -5.12 5.97 -13.67
N ARG A 576 -6.27 6.47 -14.14
CA ARG A 576 -7.35 5.60 -14.65
C ARG A 576 -6.87 4.74 -15.81
N GLU A 577 -5.99 5.30 -16.65
CA GLU A 577 -5.34 4.60 -17.74
C GLU A 577 -4.43 3.47 -17.24
N ASP A 578 -3.68 3.69 -16.15
CA ASP A 578 -2.80 2.66 -15.59
C ASP A 578 -3.61 1.50 -14.98
N MET A 579 -4.80 1.80 -14.43
CA MET A 579 -5.77 0.79 -13.99
C MET A 579 -6.29 -0.02 -15.19
N GLN A 580 -6.63 0.62 -16.31
CA GLN A 580 -7.02 -0.08 -17.54
C GLN A 580 -5.89 -0.97 -18.07
N VAL A 581 -4.64 -0.49 -18.07
CA VAL A 581 -3.46 -1.26 -18.50
C VAL A 581 -3.22 -2.47 -17.59
N TYR A 582 -3.43 -2.32 -16.28
CA TYR A 582 -3.36 -3.42 -15.32
C TYR A 582 -4.47 -4.45 -15.56
N ILE A 583 -5.73 -4.00 -15.68
CA ILE A 583 -6.88 -4.89 -15.94
C ILE A 583 -6.70 -5.64 -17.25
N LEU A 584 -6.30 -4.96 -18.33
CA LEU A 584 -6.06 -5.61 -19.62
C LEU A 584 -5.00 -6.72 -19.50
N ARG A 585 -3.87 -6.46 -18.81
CA ARG A 585 -2.86 -7.49 -18.59
C ARG A 585 -3.40 -8.66 -17.77
N LEU A 586 -4.09 -8.36 -16.68
CA LEU A 586 -4.69 -9.36 -15.79
C LEU A 586 -5.65 -10.27 -16.56
N LEU A 587 -6.54 -9.70 -17.37
CA LEU A 587 -7.56 -10.45 -18.07
C LEU A 587 -7.00 -11.28 -19.23
N LEU A 588 -5.93 -10.83 -19.90
CA LEU A 588 -5.22 -11.67 -20.88
C LEU A 588 -4.51 -12.87 -20.22
N GLU A 589 -3.92 -12.67 -19.05
CA GLU A 589 -3.31 -13.77 -18.27
C GLU A 589 -4.38 -14.73 -17.71
N TYR A 590 -5.48 -14.19 -17.18
CA TYR A 590 -6.60 -14.98 -16.67
C TYR A 590 -7.22 -15.83 -17.78
N ALA A 591 -7.51 -15.23 -18.94
CA ALA A 591 -8.01 -15.96 -20.11
C ALA A 591 -7.07 -17.11 -20.51
N ARG A 592 -5.75 -16.89 -20.42
CA ARG A 592 -4.78 -17.95 -20.68
C ARG A 592 -4.89 -19.06 -19.64
N VAL A 593 -4.96 -18.74 -18.35
CA VAL A 593 -5.07 -19.73 -17.27
C VAL A 593 -6.33 -20.60 -17.41
N THR A 594 -7.40 -20.04 -17.97
CA THR A 594 -8.68 -20.72 -18.20
C THR A 594 -8.80 -21.47 -19.53
N ASP A 595 -7.81 -21.43 -20.44
CA ASP A 595 -7.84 -22.19 -21.70
C ASP A 595 -7.22 -23.59 -21.51
N GLU A 596 -7.78 -24.61 -22.17
CA GLU A 596 -7.24 -25.99 -22.11
C GLU A 596 -5.81 -26.09 -22.67
N ARG A 597 -5.43 -25.19 -23.57
CA ARG A 597 -4.12 -25.17 -24.23
C ARG A 597 -3.11 -24.27 -23.52
N ARG A 598 -3.41 -23.78 -22.30
CA ARG A 598 -2.62 -22.78 -21.55
C ARG A 598 -1.12 -23.03 -21.46
N GLU A 599 -0.68 -24.29 -21.51
CA GLU A 599 0.74 -24.68 -21.43
C GLU A 599 1.53 -24.34 -22.69
N VAL A 600 0.88 -24.27 -23.85
CA VAL A 600 1.49 -23.91 -25.14
C VAL A 600 1.03 -22.54 -25.64
N MET A 601 0.15 -21.85 -24.91
CA MET A 601 -0.34 -20.55 -25.32
C MET A 601 0.66 -19.43 -25.04
N GLY A 602 0.77 -18.52 -26.00
CA GLY A 602 1.57 -17.32 -25.83
C GLY A 602 1.67 -16.46 -27.08
N TRP A 603 2.47 -15.40 -26.94
CA TRP A 603 2.86 -14.49 -27.99
C TRP A 603 4.37 -14.62 -28.24
N VAL A 604 4.74 -14.83 -29.50
CA VAL A 604 6.13 -15.04 -29.95
C VAL A 604 6.46 -14.26 -31.22
N GLY A 605 5.72 -13.18 -31.51
CA GLY A 605 5.94 -12.35 -32.70
C GLY A 605 7.37 -11.82 -32.79
N ASP A 606 7.98 -11.47 -31.66
CA ASP A 606 9.38 -11.03 -31.55
C ASP A 606 10.43 -12.11 -31.88
N LEU A 607 10.03 -13.39 -31.90
CA LEU A 607 10.92 -14.52 -32.13
C LEU A 607 10.78 -15.13 -33.54
N GLN A 608 9.67 -14.88 -34.23
CA GLN A 608 9.38 -15.55 -35.51
C GLN A 608 10.27 -15.07 -36.66
N GLU A 609 10.78 -13.83 -36.64
CA GLU A 609 11.74 -13.34 -37.64
C GLU A 609 13.15 -13.95 -37.53
N ARG A 610 13.51 -14.54 -36.38
CA ARG A 610 14.86 -15.10 -36.13
C ARG A 610 14.98 -16.60 -36.43
N VAL A 611 13.88 -17.26 -36.80
CA VAL A 611 13.84 -18.70 -37.08
C VAL A 611 14.00 -19.00 -38.58
N GLY A 612 14.09 -17.96 -39.41
CA GLY A 612 14.26 -18.03 -40.87
C GLY A 612 15.63 -17.61 -41.41
N SER A 613 16.63 -17.35 -40.54
CA SER A 613 18.00 -16.97 -40.92
C SER A 613 19.03 -18.03 -40.57
#